data_AF-A0AAD9JTW1-F1
#
_entry.id   AF-A0AAD9JTW1-F1
#
_cell.length_a   1.000
_cell.length_b   1.000
_cell.length_c   1.000
_cell.angle_alpha   90.00
_cell.angle_beta   90.00
_cell.angle_gamma   90.00
#
_symmetry.space_group_name_H-M   'P 1'
#
loop_
_entity.id
_entity.type
_entity.pdbx_description
1 polymer ?
#
loop_
_entity_poly.entity_id
_entity_poly.type
_entity_poly.pdbx_seq_one_letter_code
_entity_poly.pdbx_strand_id
1 'polypeptide(L)'
;LATRNNSNSSKGGVGVYIKDILKYKKRHNLCIFIPNIFQLIFLELNMGHKTLIVGTIYRPNSYPNTDIDIFIQTVKDLQQLLAAENKETYLIGDKNIDLVKCSNHLKTGEYLESIFSHGFLPLIIIFRLMYV
;
A
#
# COMPACT_ATOMS: atom_id res chain seq x y z
N LEU A 1 14.88 3.80 9.94
CA LEU A 1 13.96 2.68 9.72
C LEU A 1 12.60 3.01 10.36
N ALA A 2 11.54 3.17 9.56
CA ALA A 2 10.18 3.31 10.05
C ALA A 2 9.47 1.96 9.95
N THR A 3 9.29 1.28 11.07
CA THR A 3 8.60 -0.02 11.14
C THR A 3 7.27 0.09 11.88
N ARG A 4 6.43 -0.92 11.65
CA ARG A 4 5.30 -1.23 12.53
C ARG A 4 5.31 -2.75 12.72
N ASN A 5 5.95 -3.21 13.79
CA ASN A 5 5.88 -4.62 14.19
C ASN A 5 4.66 -4.84 15.07
N ASN A 6 4.00 -5.98 14.89
CA ASN A 6 2.91 -6.43 15.75
C ASN A 6 3.53 -7.06 17.00
N SER A 7 3.18 -6.59 18.20
CA SER A 7 3.69 -7.19 19.46
C SER A 7 3.19 -8.61 19.71
N ASN A 8 2.10 -9.01 19.02
CA ASN A 8 1.36 -10.24 19.29
C ASN A 8 1.45 -11.30 18.16
N SER A 9 2.29 -11.10 17.14
CA SER A 9 2.51 -12.13 16.10
C SER A 9 3.98 -12.28 15.76
N SER A 10 4.52 -13.50 15.86
CA SER A 10 5.91 -13.85 15.56
C SER A 10 6.27 -13.82 14.06
N LYS A 11 5.39 -13.32 13.19
CA LYS A 11 5.54 -13.38 11.73
C LYS A 11 5.17 -12.05 11.07
N GLY A 12 6.13 -11.51 10.31
CA GLY A 12 5.93 -10.48 9.28
C GLY A 12 5.62 -9.07 9.77
N GLY A 13 5.72 -8.11 8.84
CA GLY A 13 5.43 -6.71 9.07
C GLY A 13 5.90 -5.87 7.89
N VAL A 14 5.42 -4.63 7.81
CA VAL A 14 5.85 -3.66 6.81
C VAL A 14 6.87 -2.69 7.43
N GLY A 15 7.92 -2.38 6.68
CA GLY A 15 8.99 -1.51 7.11
C GLY A 15 9.48 -0.66 5.95
N VAL A 16 9.86 0.58 6.25
CA VAL A 16 10.50 1.48 5.29
C VAL A 16 11.86 1.87 5.81
N TYR A 17 12.89 1.56 5.03
CA TYR A 17 14.22 2.10 5.24
C TYR A 17 14.31 3.47 4.59
N ILE A 18 14.83 4.46 5.33
CA ILE A 18 14.98 5.84 4.87
C ILE A 18 16.42 6.22 5.17
N LYS A 19 17.12 6.74 4.16
CA LYS A 19 18.48 7.25 4.32
C LYS A 19 18.46 8.48 5.24
N ASP A 20 19.39 8.57 6.17
CA ASP A 20 19.39 9.59 7.24
C ASP A 20 19.37 11.04 6.74
N ILE A 21 19.87 11.28 5.52
CA ILE A 21 19.85 12.61 4.90
C ILE A 21 18.44 13.09 4.54
N LEU A 22 17.46 12.18 4.46
CA LEU A 22 16.10 12.50 4.07
C LEU A 22 15.27 12.85 5.30
N LYS A 23 14.70 14.06 5.31
CA LYS A 23 13.75 14.48 6.33
C LYS A 23 12.38 13.87 6.03
N TYR A 24 11.78 13.22 7.03
CA TYR A 24 10.47 12.60 6.89
C TYR A 24 9.62 12.77 8.15
N LYS A 25 8.31 12.70 7.97
CA LYS A 25 7.30 12.62 9.03
C LYS A 25 6.45 11.37 8.85
N LYS A 26 6.25 10.59 9.90
CA LYS A 26 5.29 9.48 9.86
C LYS A 26 3.86 10.02 9.91
N ARG A 27 3.02 9.65 8.94
CA ARG A 27 1.61 10.05 8.88
C ARG A 27 0.75 9.03 9.62
N HIS A 28 0.78 9.11 10.94
CA HIS A 28 0.06 8.19 11.82
C HIS A 28 -1.44 8.11 11.50
N ASN A 29 -2.04 9.22 11.08
CA ASN A 29 -3.45 9.29 10.68
C ASN A 29 -3.80 8.46 9.43
N LEU A 30 -2.81 8.09 8.62
CA LEU A 30 -2.98 7.26 7.42
C LEU A 30 -2.47 5.83 7.62
N CYS A 31 -1.81 5.53 8.75
CA CYS A 31 -1.22 4.23 9.01
C CYS A 31 -2.29 3.23 9.48
N ILE A 32 -2.56 2.20 8.69
CA ILE A 32 -3.60 1.20 8.97
C ILE A 32 -2.98 -0.16 9.29
N PHE A 33 -3.61 -0.89 10.21
CA PHE A 33 -3.28 -2.28 10.47
C PHE A 33 -4.57 -3.01 10.78
N ILE A 34 -4.92 -3.97 9.93
CA ILE A 34 -6.05 -4.86 10.15
C ILE A 34 -5.47 -6.28 10.21
N PRO A 35 -5.50 -6.95 11.38
CA PRO A 35 -4.91 -8.27 11.57
C PRO A 35 -5.32 -9.25 10.47
N ASN A 36 -4.35 -10.01 9.94
CA ASN A 36 -4.51 -10.99 8.86
C ASN A 36 -4.99 -10.45 7.50
N ILE A 37 -5.43 -9.19 7.41
CA ILE A 37 -5.89 -8.59 6.15
C ILE A 37 -4.77 -7.80 5.50
N PHE A 38 -4.26 -6.73 6.13
CA PHE A 38 -3.15 -5.95 5.59
C PHE A 38 -2.55 -4.97 6.60
N GLN A 39 -1.37 -4.46 6.25
CA GLN A 39 -0.68 -3.42 6.99
C GLN A 39 -0.22 -2.30 6.04
N LEU A 40 -0.28 -1.07 6.55
CA LEU A 40 0.02 0.14 5.79
C LEU A 40 0.75 1.16 6.65
N ILE A 41 1.89 1.64 6.15
CA ILE A 41 2.64 2.74 6.76
C ILE A 41 2.77 3.87 5.75
N PHE A 42 2.50 5.09 6.21
CA PHE A 42 2.73 6.30 5.44
C PHE A 42 3.81 7.18 6.03
N LEU A 43 4.58 7.75 5.12
CA LEU A 43 5.61 8.73 5.37
C LEU A 43 5.39 9.92 4.45
N GLU A 44 5.61 11.10 4.98
CA GLU A 44 5.67 12.34 4.24
C GLU A 44 7.14 12.79 4.19
N LEU A 45 7.76 12.71 3.02
CA LEU A 45 9.15 13.08 2.79
C LEU A 45 9.23 14.52 2.30
N ASN A 46 10.14 15.29 2.89
CA ASN A 46 10.42 16.64 2.44
C ASN A 46 11.64 16.60 1.50
N MET A 47 11.41 16.88 0.22
CA MET A 47 12.43 16.90 -0.83
C MET A 47 12.99 18.31 -1.10
N GLY A 48 12.80 19.24 -0.16
CA GLY A 48 13.22 20.64 -0.24
C GLY A 48 12.21 21.51 -1.00
N HIS A 49 11.98 21.22 -2.28
CA HIS A 49 11.08 21.99 -3.16
C HIS A 49 9.67 21.40 -3.27
N LYS A 50 9.49 20.14 -2.85
CA LYS A 50 8.20 19.45 -2.83
C LYS A 50 8.10 18.50 -1.67
N THR A 51 6.87 18.15 -1.32
CA THR A 51 6.58 17.16 -0.30
C THR A 51 5.97 15.94 -0.97
N LEU A 52 6.50 14.76 -0.64
CA LEU A 52 6.10 13.50 -1.23
C LEU A 52 5.44 12.61 -0.18
N ILE A 53 4.29 12.02 -0.50
CA ILE A 53 3.67 11.00 0.34
C ILE A 53 4.05 9.62 -0.19
N VAL A 54 4.57 8.76 0.69
CA VAL A 54 4.90 7.37 0.36
C VAL A 54 4.18 6.45 1.33
N GLY A 55 3.26 5.66 0.79
CA GLY A 55 2.56 4.59 1.49
C GLY A 55 3.14 3.23 1.09
N THR A 56 3.49 2.40 2.06
CA THR A 56 3.85 1.00 1.82
C THR A 56 2.75 0.08 2.30
N ILE A 57 2.24 -0.77 1.42
CA ILE A 57 1.17 -1.73 1.66
C ILE A 57 1.78 -3.13 1.68
N TYR A 58 1.43 -3.91 2.69
CA TYR A 58 1.60 -5.35 2.68
C TYR A 58 0.26 -6.05 2.95
N ARG A 59 -0.23 -6.82 1.98
CA ARG A 59 -1.40 -7.71 2.15
C ARG A 59 -0.95 -9.17 2.03
N PRO A 60 -1.05 -9.99 3.09
CA PRO A 60 -0.80 -11.43 2.99
C PRO A 60 -1.75 -12.13 2.03
N ASN A 61 -1.30 -13.22 1.41
CA ASN A 61 -2.09 -14.10 0.52
C ASN A 61 -2.70 -15.32 1.26
N SER A 62 -2.76 -15.26 2.59
CA SER A 62 -3.10 -16.39 3.46
C SER A 62 -4.61 -16.69 3.49
N TYR A 63 -5.20 -17.09 2.37
CA TYR A 63 -6.58 -17.58 2.33
C TYR A 63 -6.77 -18.73 3.32
N PRO A 64 -7.90 -18.80 4.07
CA PRO A 64 -9.07 -17.92 4.06
C PRO A 64 -8.98 -16.70 5.00
N ASN A 65 -7.83 -16.47 5.64
CA ASN A 65 -7.69 -15.49 6.73
C ASN A 65 -7.54 -14.03 6.25
N THR A 66 -7.55 -13.79 4.93
CA THR A 66 -7.45 -12.45 4.34
C THR A 66 -8.71 -12.14 3.53
N ASP A 67 -9.36 -11.03 3.87
CA ASP A 67 -10.57 -10.55 3.18
C ASP A 67 -10.18 -9.49 2.15
N ILE A 68 -10.44 -9.78 0.87
CA ILE A 68 -10.09 -8.85 -0.22
C ILE A 68 -11.04 -7.65 -0.29
N ASP A 69 -12.29 -7.80 0.13
CA ASP A 69 -13.29 -6.73 0.09
C ASP A 69 -12.99 -5.67 1.13
N ILE A 70 -12.65 -6.09 2.36
CA ILE A 70 -12.19 -5.15 3.40
C ILE A 70 -10.95 -4.41 2.94
N PHE A 71 -10.00 -5.11 2.29
CA PHE A 71 -8.81 -4.47 1.74
C PHE A 71 -9.15 -3.43 0.66
N ILE A 72 -9.95 -3.79 -0.35
CA ILE A 72 -10.29 -2.91 -1.47
C ILE A 72 -11.05 -1.68 -0.95
N GLN A 73 -12.04 -1.86 -0.08
CA GLN A 73 -12.81 -0.74 0.46
C GLN A 73 -11.93 0.21 1.29
N THR A 74 -11.09 -0.34 2.16
CA THR A 74 -10.20 0.50 2.99
C THR A 74 -9.20 1.27 2.13
N VAL A 75 -8.69 0.66 1.05
CA VAL A 75 -7.79 1.35 0.11
C VAL A 75 -8.53 2.41 -0.71
N LYS A 76 -9.79 2.18 -1.12
CA LYS A 76 -10.64 3.18 -1.77
C LYS A 76 -10.79 4.44 -0.92
N ASP A 77 -11.21 4.27 0.33
CA ASP A 77 -11.43 5.40 1.26
C ASP A 77 -10.13 6.19 1.48
N LEU A 78 -9.01 5.49 1.59
CA LEU A 78 -7.69 6.08 1.70
C LEU A 78 -7.27 6.84 0.43
N GLN A 79 -7.50 6.26 -0.75
CA GLN A 79 -7.21 6.89 -2.04
C GLN A 79 -8.01 8.18 -2.21
N GLN A 80 -9.28 8.21 -1.78
CA GLN A 80 -10.11 9.41 -1.79
C GLN A 80 -9.53 10.52 -0.90
N LEU A 81 -9.08 10.18 0.31
CA LEU A 81 -8.42 11.14 1.21
C LEU A 81 -7.11 11.70 0.61
N LEU A 82 -6.31 10.82 -0.01
CA LEU A 82 -5.04 11.21 -0.64
C LEU A 82 -5.23 12.09 -1.87
N ALA A 83 -6.24 11.77 -2.69
CA ALA A 83 -6.60 12.58 -3.87
C ALA A 83 -6.97 14.01 -3.45
N ALA A 84 -7.68 14.18 -2.33
CA ALA A 84 -8.04 15.49 -1.80
C ALA A 84 -6.84 16.33 -1.29
N GLU A 85 -5.74 15.69 -0.88
CA GLU A 85 -4.52 16.41 -0.47
C GLU A 85 -3.75 17.02 -1.66
N ASN A 86 -4.02 16.56 -2.89
CA ASN A 86 -3.35 17.00 -4.12
C ASN A 86 -1.81 17.02 -4.00
N LYS A 87 -1.26 16.01 -3.30
CA LYS A 87 0.18 15.80 -3.13
C LYS A 87 0.61 14.60 -3.96
N GLU A 88 1.81 14.69 -4.52
CA GLU A 88 2.43 13.57 -5.21
C GLU A 88 2.57 12.39 -4.25
N THR A 89 1.93 11.27 -4.59
CA THR A 89 1.73 10.14 -3.69
C THR A 89 2.09 8.82 -4.38
N TYR A 90 2.90 8.00 -3.71
CA TYR A 90 3.24 6.65 -4.17
C TYR A 90 2.70 5.60 -3.20
N LEU A 91 1.99 4.61 -3.73
CA LEU A 91 1.53 3.41 -2.99
C LEU A 91 2.32 2.18 -3.44
N ILE A 92 3.36 1.85 -2.68
CA ILE A 92 4.29 0.76 -2.97
C ILE A 92 4.00 -0.48 -2.13
N GLY A 93 4.70 -1.58 -2.40
CA GLY A 93 4.64 -2.81 -1.62
C GLY A 93 3.83 -3.93 -2.27
N ASP A 94 3.77 -5.06 -1.59
CA ASP A 94 3.19 -6.32 -2.05
C ASP A 94 1.73 -6.45 -1.59
N LYS A 95 0.80 -6.42 -2.55
CA LYS A 95 -0.64 -6.54 -2.30
C LYS A 95 -1.13 -7.98 -2.49
N ASN A 96 -0.30 -8.87 -3.03
CA ASN A 96 -0.69 -10.21 -3.47
C ASN A 96 -1.98 -10.20 -4.32
N ILE A 97 -2.07 -9.27 -5.27
CA ILE A 97 -3.15 -9.18 -6.28
C ILE A 97 -2.51 -9.28 -7.66
N ASP A 98 -2.93 -10.28 -8.43
CA ASP A 98 -2.49 -10.49 -9.80
C ASP A 98 -3.29 -9.60 -10.75
N LEU A 99 -2.73 -8.43 -11.09
CA LEU A 99 -3.37 -7.44 -11.95
C LEU A 99 -3.58 -7.93 -13.39
N VAL A 100 -2.85 -8.95 -13.85
CA VAL A 100 -3.04 -9.54 -15.20
C VAL A 100 -4.41 -10.22 -15.31
N LYS A 101 -4.99 -10.64 -14.18
CA LYS A 101 -6.32 -11.25 -14.12
C LYS A 101 -7.46 -10.25 -14.08
N CYS A 102 -7.23 -8.94 -14.31
CA CYS A 102 -8.28 -7.93 -14.20
C CYS A 102 -9.49 -8.17 -15.11
N SER A 103 -9.32 -8.81 -16.27
CA SER A 103 -10.43 -9.17 -17.16
C SER A 103 -11.24 -10.39 -16.70
N ASN A 104 -10.65 -11.27 -15.88
CA ASN A 104 -11.20 -12.59 -15.57
C ASN A 104 -11.46 -12.80 -14.06
N HIS A 105 -11.05 -11.87 -13.22
CA HIS A 105 -11.27 -11.89 -11.77
C HIS A 105 -11.85 -10.56 -11.31
N LEU A 106 -13.15 -10.58 -10.96
CA LEU A 106 -13.95 -9.38 -10.65
C LEU A 106 -13.26 -8.46 -9.64
N LYS A 107 -12.76 -9.01 -8.52
CA LYS A 107 -12.12 -8.21 -7.47
C LYS A 107 -10.77 -7.60 -7.89
N THR A 108 -10.07 -8.24 -8.82
CA THR A 108 -8.88 -7.63 -9.41
C THR A 108 -9.28 -6.44 -10.30
N GLY A 109 -10.33 -6.60 -11.10
CA GLY A 109 -10.90 -5.52 -11.92
C GLY A 109 -11.34 -4.33 -11.06
N GLU A 110 -12.15 -4.57 -10.02
CA GLU A 110 -12.62 -3.53 -9.08
C GLU A 110 -11.46 -2.79 -8.40
N TYR A 111 -10.40 -3.50 -8.02
CA TYR A 111 -9.21 -2.88 -7.44
C TYR A 111 -8.47 -2.00 -8.46
N LEU A 112 -8.32 -2.49 -9.70
CA LEU A 112 -7.65 -1.74 -10.77
C LEU A 112 -8.44 -0.50 -11.19
N GLU A 113 -9.76 -0.60 -11.32
CA GLU A 113 -10.65 0.53 -11.58
C GLU A 113 -10.54 1.59 -10.48
N SER A 114 -10.49 1.16 -9.21
CA SER A 114 -10.28 2.07 -8.07
C SER A 114 -8.97 2.84 -8.16
N ILE A 115 -7.89 2.20 -8.59
CA ILE A 115 -6.59 2.87 -8.75
C ILE A 115 -6.76 4.01 -9.76
N PHE A 116 -7.34 3.73 -10.92
CA PHE A 116 -7.53 4.74 -11.97
C PHE A 116 -8.51 5.85 -11.57
N SER A 117 -9.63 5.51 -10.93
CA SER A 117 -10.67 6.47 -10.56
C SER A 117 -10.19 7.53 -9.56
N HIS A 118 -9.15 7.23 -8.79
CA HIS A 118 -8.54 8.14 -7.82
C HIS A 118 -7.24 8.79 -8.30
N GLY A 119 -6.95 8.72 -9.61
CA GLY A 119 -5.79 9.39 -10.21
C GLY A 119 -4.45 8.68 -9.96
N PHE A 120 -4.48 7.43 -9.49
CA PHE A 120 -3.26 6.61 -9.40
C PHE A 120 -3.00 5.88 -10.72
N LEU A 121 -1.73 5.73 -11.04
CA LEU A 121 -1.27 4.92 -12.18
C LEU A 121 -0.51 3.70 -11.65
N PRO A 122 -0.85 2.48 -12.07
CA PRO A 122 -0.08 1.29 -11.69
C PRO A 122 1.27 1.31 -12.41
N LEU A 123 2.34 1.68 -11.69
CA LEU A 123 3.68 1.80 -12.27
C LEU A 123 4.41 0.45 -12.38
N ILE A 124 4.04 -0.53 -11.57
CA ILE A 124 4.60 -1.88 -11.58
C ILE A 124 3.43 -2.86 -11.54
N ILE A 125 3.31 -3.68 -12.58
CA ILE A 125 2.28 -4.73 -12.71
C ILE A 125 2.88 -6.12 -12.42
N ILE A 126 4.20 -6.30 -12.60
CA ILE A 126 4.88 -7.61 -12.52
C ILE A 126 6.20 -7.48 -11.73
N PHE A 127 6.32 -8.21 -10.62
CA PHE A 127 7.60 -8.75 -10.14
C PHE A 127 7.38 -10.22 -9.79
N ARG A 128 7.41 -11.09 -10.81
CA ARG A 128 7.56 -12.53 -10.57
C ARG A 128 9.05 -12.85 -10.67
N LEU A 129 9.70 -13.05 -9.52
CA LEU A 129 10.96 -13.78 -9.51
C LEU A 129 10.61 -15.24 -9.79
N MET A 130 10.77 -15.66 -11.04
CA MET A 130 10.83 -17.08 -11.37
C MET A 130 12.21 -17.55 -10.91
N TYR A 131 12.27 -18.36 -9.86
CA TYR A 131 13.44 -19.20 -9.65
C TYR A 131 13.55 -20.09 -10.89
N VAL A 132 14.67 -19.95 -11.61
CA VAL A 132 15.13 -20.92 -12.61
C VAL A 132 15.76 -22.09 -11.87
#